data_AF-A0A3A9AM43-F1
#
_entry.id   AF-A0A3A9AM43-F1
#
_cell.length_a   1.000
_cell.length_b   1.000
_cell.length_c   1.000
_cell.angle_alpha   90.00
_cell.angle_beta   90.00
_cell.angle_gamma   90.00
#
_symmetry.space_group_name_H-M   'P 1'
#
loop_
_entity.id
_entity.type
_entity.pdbx_description
1 polymer ?
#
loop_
_entity_poly.entity_id
_entity_poly.type
_entity_poly.pdbx_seq_one_letter_code
_entity_poly.pdbx_strand_id
1 'polypeptide(L)'
;MLDFPKEFFNAQMIEDFMVDATMKTVWAAELEVLREIAEICERHGLTWFAAYGTLLGAVRHEGFVPWDDDMDIWMKREDYMKFLEAAPGELPEGYLVHSPLTELGYLQFHSCVLNARSVSVAPKRLQNFHGCPFVVGVDIFPLDVLPESEEEQEKEHKLFDVISTTATMVNKEERTPENFIKLKESVVFLENECNVHFDEKLFCMDRKDELVSALQKLGNQVTMEYGEKCTDKSNNKLVMYMDYINWNHKVYESSWFAEAEIFPFEGFGVPVPVGYDSILKLIYEDYHKRVRNSNMHGYPMYQKQLEQMREIIRKLEKEKG
;
A
#
# COMPACT_ATOMS: atom_id res chain seq x y z
N MET A 1 10.71 -17.73 -10.38
CA MET A 1 11.68 -17.44 -9.31
C MET A 1 12.84 -16.71 -9.93
N LEU A 2 13.12 -15.52 -9.42
CA LEU A 2 14.25 -14.70 -9.75
C LEU A 2 15.55 -15.39 -9.30
N ASP A 3 16.62 -15.16 -10.06
CA ASP A 3 17.94 -15.69 -9.73
C ASP A 3 18.80 -14.56 -9.17
N PHE A 4 19.32 -14.76 -7.96
CA PHE A 4 20.14 -13.78 -7.27
C PHE A 4 21.56 -14.32 -7.13
N PRO A 5 22.60 -13.49 -7.36
CA PRO A 5 23.97 -13.90 -7.06
C PRO A 5 24.10 -14.21 -5.57
N LYS A 6 24.93 -15.18 -5.21
CA LYS A 6 25.08 -15.61 -3.80
C LYS A 6 25.47 -14.45 -2.88
N GLU A 7 26.21 -13.49 -3.42
CA GLU A 7 26.71 -12.30 -2.75
C GLU A 7 25.59 -11.35 -2.34
N PHE A 8 24.43 -11.38 -3.00
CA PHE A 8 23.25 -10.60 -2.66
C PHE A 8 22.80 -10.85 -1.22
N PHE A 9 22.87 -12.12 -0.78
CA PHE A 9 22.42 -12.55 0.55
C PHE A 9 23.43 -12.28 1.67
N ASN A 10 24.61 -11.74 1.35
CA ASN A 10 25.57 -11.36 2.36
C ASN A 10 25.12 -10.09 3.09
N ALA A 11 25.34 -10.04 4.40
CA ALA A 11 25.21 -8.78 5.14
C ALA A 11 26.20 -7.76 4.58
N GLN A 12 25.74 -6.52 4.40
CA GLN A 12 26.50 -5.46 3.74
C GLN A 12 26.33 -4.13 4.47
N MET A 13 27.43 -3.38 4.55
CA MET A 13 27.41 -1.97 4.96
C MET A 13 27.18 -1.12 3.71
N ILE A 14 26.02 -0.48 3.61
CA ILE A 14 25.66 0.42 2.51
C ILE A 14 25.39 1.81 3.10
N GLU A 15 26.14 2.82 2.66
CA GLU A 15 26.02 4.21 3.17
C GLU A 15 26.04 4.29 4.71
N ASP A 16 26.98 3.60 5.35
CA ASP A 16 27.13 3.49 6.81
C ASP A 16 25.89 2.93 7.53
N PHE A 17 25.07 2.14 6.83
CA PHE A 17 23.94 1.38 7.37
C PHE A 17 24.16 -0.11 7.17
N MET A 18 23.94 -0.92 8.22
CA MET A 18 24.08 -2.36 8.15
C MET A 18 22.77 -2.98 7.64
N VAL A 19 22.81 -3.49 6.41
CA VAL A 19 21.75 -4.38 5.89
C VAL A 19 22.15 -5.80 6.24
N ASP A 20 21.43 -6.40 7.19
CA ASP A 20 21.72 -7.77 7.60
C ASP A 20 21.22 -8.80 6.55
N ALA A 21 21.72 -10.03 6.66
CA ALA A 21 21.38 -11.10 5.72
C ALA A 21 19.89 -11.48 5.75
N THR A 22 19.20 -11.25 6.88
CA THR A 22 17.75 -11.50 7.00
C THR A 22 16.99 -10.51 6.14
N MET A 23 17.35 -9.22 6.19
CA MET A 23 16.75 -8.20 5.34
C MET A 23 16.96 -8.51 3.85
N LYS A 24 18.14 -9.00 3.47
CA LYS A 24 18.38 -9.44 2.09
C LYS A 24 17.40 -10.55 1.65
N THR A 25 17.05 -11.49 2.52
CA THR A 25 16.02 -12.50 2.18
C THR A 25 14.62 -11.90 2.04
N VAL A 26 14.30 -10.86 2.82
CA VAL A 26 13.02 -10.13 2.73
C VAL A 26 12.90 -9.41 1.39
N TRP A 27 13.91 -8.62 1.03
CA TRP A 27 13.98 -7.95 -0.28
C TRP A 27 13.84 -8.94 -1.45
N ALA A 28 14.53 -10.08 -1.40
CA ALA A 28 14.40 -11.11 -2.44
C ALA A 28 12.99 -11.69 -2.51
N ALA A 29 12.33 -11.87 -1.37
CA ALA A 29 10.97 -12.37 -1.30
C ALA A 29 9.93 -11.34 -1.79
N GLU A 30 10.15 -10.04 -1.54
CA GLU A 30 9.30 -8.96 -2.05
C GLU A 30 9.42 -8.84 -3.57
N LEU A 31 10.63 -9.01 -4.11
CA LEU A 31 10.84 -9.06 -5.56
C LEU A 31 10.13 -10.26 -6.22
N GLU A 32 9.99 -11.40 -5.53
CA GLU A 32 9.14 -12.50 -6.04
C GLU A 32 7.67 -12.09 -6.10
N VAL A 33 7.17 -11.38 -5.09
CA VAL A 33 5.79 -10.86 -5.09
C VAL A 33 5.62 -9.85 -6.22
N LEU A 34 6.55 -8.91 -6.35
CA LEU A 34 6.53 -7.91 -7.41
C LEU A 34 6.57 -8.55 -8.80
N ARG A 35 7.36 -9.62 -8.99
CA ARG A 35 7.37 -10.38 -10.25
C ARG A 35 5.98 -10.94 -10.58
N GLU A 36 5.30 -11.58 -9.62
CA GLU A 36 3.95 -12.11 -9.85
C GLU A 36 2.94 -11.01 -10.19
N ILE A 37 3.02 -9.85 -9.52
CA ILE A 37 2.21 -8.66 -9.86
C ILE A 37 2.52 -8.19 -11.29
N ALA A 38 3.80 -8.06 -11.63
CA ALA A 38 4.24 -7.59 -12.93
C ALA A 38 3.79 -8.51 -14.07
N GLU A 39 3.86 -9.83 -13.87
CA GLU A 39 3.38 -10.83 -14.84
C GLU A 39 1.85 -10.75 -15.03
N ILE A 40 1.07 -10.51 -13.98
CA ILE A 40 -0.38 -10.26 -14.10
C ILE A 40 -0.62 -8.96 -14.88
N CYS A 41 0.10 -7.88 -14.54
CA CYS A 41 -0.04 -6.60 -15.23
C CYS A 41 0.27 -6.72 -16.73
N GLU A 42 1.34 -7.44 -17.09
CA GLU A 42 1.70 -7.69 -18.49
C GLU A 42 0.60 -8.44 -19.25
N ARG A 43 0.04 -9.50 -18.67
CA ARG A 43 -1.05 -10.28 -19.29
C ARG A 43 -2.31 -9.47 -19.54
N HIS A 44 -2.61 -8.53 -18.66
CA HIS A 44 -3.83 -7.69 -18.72
C HIS A 44 -3.59 -6.32 -19.35
N GLY A 45 -2.37 -6.01 -19.77
CA GLY A 45 -2.00 -4.71 -20.32
C GLY A 45 -2.18 -3.56 -19.32
N LEU A 46 -1.94 -3.83 -18.04
CA LEU A 46 -2.06 -2.86 -16.95
C LEU A 46 -0.73 -2.14 -16.73
N THR A 47 -0.81 -0.84 -16.45
CA THR A 47 0.38 -0.04 -16.15
C THR A 47 0.50 0.17 -14.65
N TRP A 48 1.70 -0.06 -14.14
CA TRP A 48 2.09 0.25 -12.77
C TRP A 48 3.42 1.00 -12.77
N PHE A 49 3.72 1.66 -11.66
CA PHE A 49 4.91 2.48 -11.48
C PHE A 49 5.52 2.21 -10.11
N ALA A 50 6.85 2.20 -9.99
CA ALA A 50 7.50 2.26 -8.68
C ALA A 50 7.02 3.51 -7.92
N ALA A 51 6.75 3.36 -6.62
CA ALA A 51 6.27 4.43 -5.75
C ALA A 51 7.23 4.68 -4.58
N TYR A 52 7.16 5.88 -4.00
CA TYR A 52 7.85 6.27 -2.76
C TYR A 52 9.30 5.75 -2.64
N GLY A 53 9.58 4.91 -1.62
CA GLY A 53 10.90 4.36 -1.33
C GLY A 53 11.43 3.47 -2.45
N THR A 54 10.55 2.71 -3.09
CA THR A 54 10.88 1.88 -4.26
C THR A 54 11.29 2.75 -5.46
N LEU A 55 10.57 3.83 -5.75
CA LEU A 55 10.93 4.78 -6.80
C LEU A 55 12.28 5.46 -6.51
N LEU A 56 12.46 5.91 -5.27
CA LEU A 56 13.70 6.53 -4.83
C LEU A 56 14.88 5.56 -4.96
N GLY A 57 14.67 4.30 -4.57
CA GLY A 57 15.65 3.23 -4.69
C GLY A 57 16.03 2.95 -6.15
N ALA A 58 15.06 2.78 -7.04
CA ALA A 58 15.31 2.60 -8.48
C ALA A 58 16.19 3.71 -9.06
N VAL A 59 15.87 4.97 -8.79
CA VAL A 59 16.58 6.12 -9.38
C VAL A 59 17.97 6.33 -8.78
N ARG A 60 18.16 5.98 -7.50
CA ARG A 60 19.32 6.43 -6.72
C ARG A 60 20.30 5.33 -6.35
N HIS A 61 19.80 4.10 -6.25
CA HIS A 61 20.50 2.94 -5.71
C HIS A 61 20.51 1.76 -6.68
N GLU A 62 19.75 1.82 -7.78
CA GLU A 62 19.50 0.69 -8.67
C GLU A 62 18.98 -0.55 -7.91
N GLY A 63 18.22 -0.30 -6.84
CA GLY A 63 17.81 -1.30 -5.85
C GLY A 63 17.20 -0.64 -4.62
N PHE A 64 17.11 -1.37 -3.51
CA PHE A 64 16.47 -0.85 -2.29
C PHE A 64 17.25 0.31 -1.67
N VAL A 65 16.53 1.24 -1.05
CA VAL A 65 17.16 2.17 -0.12
C VAL A 65 17.61 1.37 1.13
N PRO A 66 18.83 1.54 1.66
CA PRO A 66 19.38 0.60 2.65
C PRO A 66 18.59 0.44 3.95
N TRP A 67 17.83 1.47 4.35
CA TRP A 67 17.00 1.48 5.56
C TRP A 67 15.51 1.29 5.25
N ASP A 68 15.20 0.76 4.06
CA ASP A 68 13.85 0.46 3.59
C ASP A 68 13.55 -1.03 3.72
N ASP A 69 12.30 -1.37 4.04
CA ASP A 69 11.89 -2.74 4.39
C ASP A 69 10.56 -3.18 3.77
N ASP A 70 10.07 -2.43 2.78
CA ASP A 70 8.89 -2.76 2.00
C ASP A 70 9.05 -2.30 0.54
N MET A 71 8.01 -2.60 -0.26
CA MET A 71 7.92 -2.21 -1.66
C MET A 71 6.56 -1.60 -1.96
N ASP A 72 6.60 -0.45 -2.65
CA ASP A 72 5.42 0.32 -3.01
C ASP A 72 5.34 0.49 -4.53
N ILE A 73 4.13 0.33 -5.06
CA ILE A 73 3.81 0.66 -6.45
C ILE A 73 2.56 1.53 -6.54
N TRP A 74 2.52 2.37 -7.56
CA TRP A 74 1.32 3.10 -7.96
C TRP A 74 0.65 2.43 -9.15
N MET A 75 -0.68 2.48 -9.18
CA MET A 75 -1.49 2.22 -10.36
C MET A 75 -2.51 3.34 -10.53
N LYS A 76 -2.76 3.77 -11.77
CA LYS A 76 -3.92 4.64 -12.05
C LYS A 76 -5.19 3.89 -11.66
N ARG A 77 -6.20 4.60 -11.15
CA ARG A 77 -7.44 4.00 -10.64
C ARG A 77 -8.05 2.93 -11.56
N GLU A 78 -8.09 3.18 -12.86
CA GLU A 78 -8.64 2.21 -13.82
C GLU A 78 -7.86 0.88 -13.85
N ASP A 79 -6.53 0.94 -13.86
CA ASP A 79 -5.68 -0.25 -13.86
C ASP A 79 -5.66 -0.92 -12.50
N TYR A 80 -5.71 -0.15 -11.41
CA TYR A 80 -5.89 -0.65 -10.05
C TYR A 80 -7.15 -1.52 -9.92
N MET A 81 -8.29 -1.04 -10.44
CA MET A 81 -9.54 -1.80 -10.37
C MET A 81 -9.49 -3.09 -11.19
N LYS A 82 -8.92 -3.05 -12.42
CA LYS A 82 -8.71 -4.24 -13.24
C LYS A 82 -7.77 -5.25 -12.56
N PHE A 83 -6.71 -4.76 -11.92
CA PHE A 83 -5.78 -5.61 -11.17
C PHE A 83 -6.48 -6.32 -10.02
N LEU A 84 -7.30 -5.60 -9.23
CA LEU A 84 -8.05 -6.19 -8.12
C LEU A 84 -9.09 -7.24 -8.57
N GLU A 85 -9.60 -7.13 -9.79
CA GLU A 85 -10.47 -8.14 -10.38
C GLU A 85 -9.69 -9.40 -10.80
N ALA A 86 -8.55 -9.22 -11.47
CA ALA A 86 -7.77 -10.33 -12.03
C ALA A 86 -6.92 -11.09 -10.98
N ALA A 87 -6.21 -10.36 -10.11
CA ALA A 87 -5.16 -10.91 -9.27
C ALA A 87 -5.61 -12.04 -8.34
N PRO A 88 -6.77 -11.97 -7.65
CA PRO A 88 -7.19 -13.06 -6.76
C PRO A 88 -7.37 -14.42 -7.45
N GLY A 89 -7.67 -14.43 -8.75
CA GLY A 89 -7.85 -15.65 -9.55
C GLY A 89 -6.58 -16.15 -10.23
N GLU A 90 -5.56 -15.31 -10.37
CA GLU A 90 -4.33 -15.61 -11.12
C GLU A 90 -3.08 -15.73 -10.27
N LEU A 91 -3.10 -15.18 -9.04
CA LEU A 91 -1.98 -15.30 -8.12
C LEU A 91 -1.72 -16.76 -7.74
N PRO A 92 -0.45 -17.16 -7.53
CA PRO A 92 -0.12 -18.52 -7.13
C PRO A 92 -0.74 -18.93 -5.80
N GLU A 93 -0.90 -20.24 -5.59
CA GLU A 93 -1.42 -20.77 -4.32
C GLU A 93 -0.62 -20.25 -3.12
N GLY A 94 -1.34 -19.71 -2.13
CA GLY A 94 -0.78 -19.17 -0.89
C GLY A 94 -0.68 -17.65 -0.87
N TYR A 95 -0.66 -17.00 -2.04
CA TYR A 95 -0.72 -15.54 -2.13
C TYR A 95 -2.11 -15.02 -1.76
N LEU A 96 -2.17 -13.74 -1.36
CA LEU A 96 -3.39 -13.05 -0.98
C LEU A 96 -3.39 -11.64 -1.54
N VAL A 97 -4.58 -11.13 -1.82
CA VAL A 97 -4.81 -9.70 -2.04
C VAL A 97 -5.61 -9.18 -0.87
N HIS A 98 -5.04 -8.27 -0.10
CA HIS A 98 -5.77 -7.48 0.88
C HIS A 98 -6.18 -6.16 0.24
N SER A 99 -7.46 -5.80 0.35
CA SER A 99 -8.00 -4.60 -0.29
C SER A 99 -9.11 -3.98 0.55
N PRO A 100 -9.24 -2.64 0.58
CA PRO A 100 -10.38 -1.96 1.18
C PRO A 100 -11.72 -2.36 0.56
N LEU A 101 -11.71 -2.92 -0.65
CA LEU A 101 -12.91 -3.30 -1.39
C LEU A 101 -13.39 -4.72 -1.07
N THR A 102 -12.49 -5.61 -0.62
CA THR A 102 -12.80 -7.05 -0.49
C THR A 102 -12.54 -7.60 0.91
N GLU A 103 -11.62 -7.03 1.68
CA GLU A 103 -11.19 -7.56 2.97
C GLU A 103 -11.99 -6.92 4.12
N LEU A 104 -12.60 -7.75 4.97
CA LEU A 104 -13.43 -7.28 6.08
C LEU A 104 -12.56 -6.62 7.16
N GLY A 105 -12.91 -5.40 7.54
CA GLY A 105 -12.24 -4.65 8.59
C GLY A 105 -10.86 -4.12 8.20
N TYR A 106 -10.52 -4.16 6.90
CA TYR A 106 -9.25 -3.65 6.43
C TYR A 106 -9.19 -2.12 6.53
N LEU A 107 -8.13 -1.61 7.17
CA LEU A 107 -8.05 -0.20 7.58
C LEU A 107 -7.31 0.69 6.59
N GLN A 108 -6.59 0.09 5.63
CA GLN A 108 -5.80 0.83 4.67
C GLN A 108 -6.63 1.20 3.44
N PHE A 109 -6.25 2.28 2.78
CA PHE A 109 -6.89 2.74 1.55
C PHE A 109 -6.21 2.23 0.27
N HIS A 110 -4.97 1.75 0.39
CA HIS A 110 -4.25 1.02 -0.66
C HIS A 110 -4.54 -0.48 -0.56
N SER A 111 -4.15 -1.27 -1.56
CA SER A 111 -4.16 -2.73 -1.49
C SER A 111 -2.77 -3.29 -1.25
N CYS A 112 -2.68 -4.51 -0.73
CA CYS A 112 -1.40 -5.20 -0.55
C CYS A 112 -1.49 -6.61 -1.11
N VAL A 113 -0.51 -7.03 -1.89
CA VAL A 113 -0.36 -8.43 -2.30
C VAL A 113 0.63 -9.09 -1.35
N LEU A 114 0.20 -10.14 -0.66
CA LEU A 114 1.01 -10.86 0.32
C LEU A 114 1.40 -12.22 -0.23
N ASN A 115 2.60 -12.69 0.12
CA ASN A 115 3.07 -14.02 -0.28
C ASN A 115 2.54 -15.18 0.58
N ALA A 116 1.88 -14.90 1.71
CA ALA A 116 1.34 -15.90 2.63
C ALA A 116 0.36 -15.30 3.66
N ARG A 117 -0.44 -16.16 4.29
CA ARG A 117 -1.29 -15.81 5.46
C ARG A 117 -0.53 -15.72 6.78
N SER A 118 0.60 -16.41 6.88
CA SER A 118 1.37 -16.50 8.12
C SER A 118 2.82 -16.89 7.85
N VAL A 119 3.68 -16.64 8.84
CA VAL A 119 5.09 -17.05 8.82
C VAL A 119 5.20 -18.57 8.69
N SER A 120 6.13 -19.04 7.86
CA SER A 120 6.32 -20.47 7.64
C SER A 120 7.78 -20.83 7.36
N VAL A 121 8.25 -21.86 8.06
CA VAL A 121 9.59 -22.45 7.90
C VAL A 121 9.56 -23.76 7.12
N ALA A 122 8.46 -24.06 6.43
CA ALA A 122 8.36 -25.26 5.61
C ALA A 122 9.42 -25.23 4.49
N PRO A 123 10.16 -26.32 4.22
CA PRO A 123 11.26 -26.31 3.26
C PRO A 123 10.89 -25.77 1.87
N LYS A 124 9.72 -26.17 1.34
CA LYS A 124 9.20 -25.67 0.06
C LYS A 124 8.92 -24.15 0.11
N ARG A 125 8.41 -23.63 1.24
CA ARG A 125 8.14 -22.20 1.41
C ARG A 125 9.44 -21.40 1.45
N LEU A 126 10.44 -21.87 2.19
CA LEU A 126 11.75 -21.22 2.24
C LEU A 126 12.43 -21.25 0.87
N GLN A 127 12.35 -22.36 0.14
CA GLN A 127 12.88 -22.45 -1.22
C GLN A 127 12.21 -21.44 -2.17
N ASN A 128 10.89 -21.28 -2.08
CA ASN A 128 10.14 -20.39 -2.97
C ASN A 128 10.43 -18.89 -2.76
N PHE A 129 11.00 -18.53 -1.61
CA PHE A 129 11.23 -17.13 -1.22
C PHE A 129 12.62 -16.94 -0.64
N HIS A 130 13.63 -17.62 -1.22
CA HIS A 130 15.04 -17.35 -0.96
C HIS A 130 15.46 -17.43 0.53
N GLY A 131 14.84 -18.34 1.28
CA GLY A 131 15.09 -18.53 2.70
C GLY A 131 14.30 -17.61 3.63
N CYS A 132 13.47 -16.71 3.11
CA CYS A 132 12.62 -15.82 3.91
C CYS A 132 11.43 -16.58 4.50
N PRO A 133 11.31 -16.66 5.85
CA PRO A 133 10.16 -17.30 6.49
C PRO A 133 8.95 -16.36 6.60
N PHE A 134 9.17 -15.06 6.46
CA PHE A 134 8.20 -14.03 6.81
C PHE A 134 7.08 -13.89 5.77
N VAL A 135 5.97 -13.32 6.22
CA VAL A 135 4.97 -12.74 5.33
C VAL A 135 5.53 -11.41 4.85
N VAL A 136 5.69 -11.27 3.54
CA VAL A 136 6.08 -10.01 2.91
C VAL A 136 5.04 -9.66 1.85
N GLY A 137 5.02 -8.40 1.43
CA GLY A 137 4.08 -7.95 0.44
C GLY A 137 4.56 -6.73 -0.33
N VAL A 138 3.77 -6.37 -1.34
CA VAL A 138 3.93 -5.16 -2.12
C VAL A 138 2.64 -4.36 -1.98
N ASP A 139 2.77 -3.11 -1.56
CA ASP A 139 1.65 -2.19 -1.44
C ASP A 139 1.37 -1.53 -2.81
N ILE A 140 0.09 -1.45 -3.13
CA ILE A 140 -0.45 -0.96 -4.41
C ILE A 140 -1.36 0.23 -4.12
N PHE A 141 -0.84 1.42 -4.38
CA PHE A 141 -1.52 2.67 -4.13
C PHE A 141 -2.27 3.14 -5.38
N PRO A 142 -3.57 3.43 -5.27
CA PRO A 142 -4.31 4.05 -6.36
C PRO A 142 -3.87 5.51 -6.56
N LEU A 143 -3.67 5.88 -7.82
CA LEU A 143 -3.60 7.27 -8.27
C LEU A 143 -4.95 7.66 -8.86
N ASP A 144 -5.61 8.57 -8.17
CA ASP A 144 -6.94 9.07 -8.49
C ASP A 144 -6.86 10.40 -9.21
N VAL A 145 -7.84 10.66 -10.08
CA VAL A 145 -7.95 11.93 -10.79
C VAL A 145 -8.54 12.97 -9.86
N LEU A 146 -7.83 14.08 -9.69
CA LEU A 146 -8.31 15.23 -8.94
C LEU A 146 -9.24 16.07 -9.84
N PRO A 147 -10.44 16.48 -9.36
CA PRO A 147 -11.37 17.33 -10.11
C PRO A 147 -10.75 18.64 -10.59
N GLU A 148 -11.20 19.18 -11.72
CA GLU A 148 -10.69 20.47 -12.24
C GLU A 148 -11.20 21.67 -11.42
N SER A 149 -12.44 21.60 -10.92
CA SER A 149 -13.09 22.67 -10.16
C SER A 149 -12.59 22.71 -8.72
N GLU A 150 -12.14 23.87 -8.25
CA GLU A 150 -11.76 24.08 -6.85
C GLU A 150 -12.90 23.74 -5.87
N GLU A 151 -14.15 24.02 -6.26
CA GLU A 151 -15.33 23.70 -5.45
C GLU A 151 -15.51 22.17 -5.33
N GLU A 152 -15.29 21.42 -6.41
CA GLU A 152 -15.38 19.96 -6.39
C GLU A 152 -14.21 19.34 -5.62
N GLN A 153 -13.00 19.88 -5.76
CA GLN A 153 -11.83 19.46 -4.98
C GLN A 153 -12.07 19.65 -3.47
N GLU A 154 -12.61 20.80 -3.05
CA GLU A 154 -12.89 21.08 -1.64
C GLU A 154 -13.97 20.13 -1.10
N LYS A 155 -15.03 19.89 -1.86
CA LYS A 155 -16.10 18.95 -1.49
C LYS A 155 -15.58 17.53 -1.35
N GLU A 156 -14.85 17.05 -2.34
CA GLU A 156 -14.29 15.71 -2.34
C GLU A 156 -13.27 15.52 -1.20
N HIS A 157 -12.36 16.48 -1.02
CA HIS A 157 -11.40 16.47 0.08
C HIS A 157 -12.11 16.38 1.43
N LYS A 158 -13.14 17.21 1.65
CA LYS A 158 -13.93 17.19 2.89
C LYS A 158 -14.64 15.84 3.09
N LEU A 159 -15.27 15.29 2.05
CA LEU A 159 -15.93 13.99 2.13
C LEU A 159 -14.95 12.90 2.53
N PHE A 160 -13.82 12.82 1.84
CA PHE A 160 -12.82 11.81 2.13
C PHE A 160 -12.22 11.97 3.52
N ASP A 161 -11.89 13.19 3.94
CA ASP A 161 -11.35 13.46 5.29
C ASP A 161 -12.32 13.02 6.39
N VAL A 162 -13.63 13.28 6.20
CA VAL A 162 -14.66 12.79 7.13
C VAL A 162 -14.73 11.26 7.09
N ILE A 163 -14.68 10.62 5.92
CA ILE A 163 -14.70 9.15 5.79
C ILE A 163 -13.50 8.52 6.50
N SER A 164 -12.29 8.99 6.22
CA SER A 164 -11.03 8.43 6.74
C SER A 164 -10.92 8.63 8.25
N THR A 165 -11.27 9.82 8.75
CA THR A 165 -11.33 10.12 10.18
C THR A 165 -12.41 9.27 10.86
N THR A 166 -13.56 9.07 10.23
CA THR A 166 -14.64 8.21 10.75
C THR A 166 -14.21 6.75 10.85
N ALA A 167 -13.60 6.19 9.80
CA ALA A 167 -13.09 4.82 9.82
C ALA A 167 -12.04 4.63 10.93
N THR A 168 -11.15 5.61 11.11
CA THR A 168 -10.16 5.62 12.19
C THR A 168 -10.82 5.65 13.58
N MET A 169 -11.90 6.43 13.75
CA MET A 169 -12.66 6.47 15.01
C MET A 169 -13.32 5.13 15.33
N VAL A 170 -13.90 4.43 14.33
CA VAL A 170 -14.56 3.13 14.51
C VAL A 170 -13.60 2.06 15.02
N ASN A 171 -12.34 2.12 14.59
CA ASN A 171 -11.33 1.13 14.92
C ASN A 171 -10.73 1.29 16.32
N LYS A 172 -10.89 2.45 16.98
CA LYS A 172 -10.39 2.65 18.36
C LYS A 172 -11.12 1.70 19.32
N GLU A 173 -10.37 1.04 20.19
CA GLU A 173 -10.90 0.05 21.15
C GLU A 173 -11.89 0.66 22.15
N GLU A 174 -11.72 1.94 22.49
CA GLU A 174 -12.60 2.68 23.40
C GLU A 174 -13.56 3.62 22.64
N ARG A 175 -14.87 3.36 22.76
CA ARG A 175 -15.92 4.30 22.36
C ARG A 175 -16.47 5.02 23.59
N THR A 176 -15.90 6.19 23.92
CA THR A 176 -16.54 7.08 24.90
C THR A 176 -17.89 7.56 24.37
N PRO A 177 -18.84 7.96 25.24
CA PRO A 177 -20.12 8.51 24.80
C PRO A 177 -19.96 9.68 23.81
N GLU A 178 -18.97 10.54 24.02
CA GLU A 178 -18.68 11.68 23.13
C GLU A 178 -18.19 11.22 21.76
N ASN A 179 -17.28 10.24 21.71
CA ASN A 179 -16.80 9.68 20.44
C ASN A 179 -17.90 8.95 19.69
N PHE A 180 -18.83 8.29 20.39
CA PHE A 180 -19.96 7.63 19.77
C PHE A 180 -20.96 8.61 19.16
N ILE A 181 -21.23 9.74 19.83
CA ILE A 181 -22.06 10.83 19.27
C ILE A 181 -21.40 11.38 18.00
N LYS A 182 -20.11 11.71 18.05
CA LYS A 182 -19.36 12.21 16.88
C LYS A 182 -19.35 11.21 15.72
N LEU A 183 -19.20 9.93 16.01
CA LEU A 183 -19.28 8.86 15.02
C LEU A 183 -20.64 8.89 14.32
N LYS A 184 -21.73 8.93 15.08
CA LYS A 184 -23.09 9.00 14.51
C LYS A 184 -23.31 10.27 13.69
N GLU A 185 -22.89 11.42 14.19
CA GLU A 185 -22.99 12.70 13.46
C GLU A 185 -22.22 12.66 12.14
N SER A 186 -21.01 12.07 12.13
CA SER A 186 -20.20 11.91 10.93
C SER A 186 -20.85 10.98 9.92
N VAL A 187 -21.43 9.85 10.37
CA VAL A 187 -22.15 8.94 9.47
C VAL A 187 -23.40 9.60 8.89
N VAL A 188 -24.19 10.33 9.69
CA VAL A 188 -25.36 11.07 9.19
C VAL A 188 -24.96 12.12 8.15
N PHE A 189 -23.85 12.81 8.36
CA PHE A 189 -23.30 13.73 7.35
C PHE A 189 -22.99 12.98 6.05
N LEU A 190 -22.31 11.84 6.12
CA LEU A 190 -21.96 11.04 4.94
C LEU A 190 -23.20 10.45 4.23
N GLU A 191 -24.21 9.99 4.97
CA GLU A 191 -25.48 9.53 4.41
C GLU A 191 -26.16 10.63 3.58
N ASN A 192 -26.20 11.85 4.10
CA ASN A 192 -26.81 12.99 3.41
C ASN A 192 -26.02 13.43 2.18
N GLU A 193 -24.70 13.61 2.31
CA GLU A 193 -23.88 14.15 1.23
C GLU A 193 -23.60 13.14 0.12
N CYS A 194 -23.49 11.85 0.45
CA CYS A 194 -23.25 10.78 -0.52
C CYS A 194 -24.54 10.06 -0.96
N ASN A 195 -25.69 10.42 -0.41
CA ASN A 195 -26.99 9.77 -0.66
C ASN A 195 -26.93 8.23 -0.45
N VAL A 196 -26.31 7.82 0.66
CA VAL A 196 -26.17 6.41 1.08
C VAL A 196 -26.87 6.17 2.41
N HIS A 197 -27.02 4.90 2.80
CA HIS A 197 -27.58 4.53 4.10
C HIS A 197 -26.73 3.47 4.79
N PHE A 198 -26.43 3.69 6.07
CA PHE A 198 -25.75 2.73 6.94
C PHE A 198 -26.77 2.10 7.92
N ASP A 199 -26.84 0.77 7.94
CA ASP A 199 -27.69 0.03 8.88
C ASP A 199 -27.29 0.37 10.33
N GLU A 200 -28.27 0.77 11.16
CA GLU A 200 -28.05 1.13 12.56
C GLU A 200 -27.36 0.02 13.38
N LYS A 201 -27.50 -1.24 12.96
CA LYS A 201 -26.80 -2.38 13.58
C LYS A 201 -25.28 -2.32 13.41
N LEU A 202 -24.76 -1.61 12.42
CA LEU A 202 -23.31 -1.47 12.19
C LEU A 202 -22.61 -0.68 13.31
N PHE A 203 -23.36 0.08 14.10
CA PHE A 203 -22.82 0.84 15.22
C PHE A 203 -22.58 -0.02 16.47
N CYS A 204 -22.97 -1.30 16.46
CA CYS A 204 -22.61 -2.23 17.52
C CYS A 204 -21.10 -2.56 17.49
N MET A 205 -20.50 -2.80 18.66
CA MET A 205 -19.05 -3.04 18.78
C MET A 205 -18.59 -4.32 18.07
N ASP A 206 -19.45 -5.34 18.00
CA ASP A 206 -19.21 -6.61 17.33
C ASP A 206 -19.23 -6.53 15.80
N ARG A 207 -19.80 -5.45 15.23
CA ARG A 207 -19.87 -5.20 13.79
C ARG A 207 -18.95 -4.06 13.32
N LYS A 208 -17.97 -3.67 14.15
CA LYS A 208 -17.04 -2.58 13.82
C LYS A 208 -16.32 -2.79 12.48
N ASP A 209 -15.94 -4.03 12.17
CA ASP A 209 -15.19 -4.35 10.95
C ASP A 209 -16.06 -4.18 9.69
N GLU A 210 -17.36 -4.47 9.79
CA GLU A 210 -18.33 -4.23 8.73
C GLU A 210 -18.54 -2.73 8.50
N LEU A 211 -18.62 -1.93 9.57
CA LEU A 211 -18.73 -0.47 9.46
C LEU A 211 -17.48 0.15 8.83
N VAL A 212 -16.28 -0.27 9.27
CA VAL A 212 -15.01 0.11 8.66
C VAL A 212 -15.03 -0.21 7.17
N SER A 213 -15.41 -1.44 6.81
CA SER A 213 -15.43 -1.87 5.40
C SER A 213 -16.40 -1.03 4.56
N ALA A 214 -17.58 -0.70 5.10
CA ALA A 214 -18.54 0.15 4.42
C ALA A 214 -18.00 1.57 4.19
N LEU A 215 -17.30 2.15 5.19
CA LEU A 215 -16.65 3.45 5.06
C LEU A 215 -15.51 3.45 4.04
N GLN A 216 -14.66 2.41 4.04
CA GLN A 216 -13.56 2.30 3.07
C GLN A 216 -14.07 2.14 1.63
N LYS A 217 -15.15 1.36 1.44
CA LYS A 217 -15.84 1.25 0.15
C LYS A 217 -16.42 2.59 -0.30
N LEU A 218 -17.05 3.33 0.62
CA LEU A 218 -17.58 4.66 0.32
C LEU A 218 -16.45 5.63 -0.08
N GLY A 219 -15.31 5.63 0.60
CA GLY A 219 -14.17 6.48 0.23
C GLY A 219 -13.63 6.17 -1.17
N ASN A 220 -13.52 4.89 -1.52
CA ASN A 220 -13.15 4.49 -2.88
C ASN A 220 -14.21 4.90 -3.91
N GLN A 221 -15.50 4.74 -3.59
CA GLN A 221 -16.59 5.17 -4.47
C GLN A 221 -16.55 6.67 -4.73
N VAL A 222 -16.41 7.50 -3.68
CA VAL A 222 -16.34 8.96 -3.80
C VAL A 222 -15.21 9.38 -4.74
N THR A 223 -14.00 8.87 -4.51
CA THR A 223 -12.82 9.23 -5.35
C THR A 223 -12.98 8.82 -6.81
N MET A 224 -13.59 7.65 -7.06
CA MET A 224 -13.90 7.21 -8.42
C MET A 224 -14.96 8.10 -9.09
N GLU A 225 -16.06 8.41 -8.41
CA GLU A 225 -17.15 9.24 -8.95
C GLU A 225 -16.70 10.65 -9.31
N TYR A 226 -15.84 11.26 -8.48
CA TYR A 226 -15.30 12.58 -8.76
C TYR A 226 -14.28 12.54 -9.91
N GLY A 227 -13.42 11.51 -9.96
CA GLY A 227 -12.51 11.32 -11.08
C GLY A 227 -13.21 11.10 -12.43
N GLU A 228 -14.39 10.48 -12.44
CA GLU A 228 -15.21 10.28 -13.65
C GLU A 228 -15.80 11.57 -14.22
N LYS A 229 -15.96 12.62 -13.40
CA LYS A 229 -16.47 13.92 -13.86
C LYS A 229 -15.47 14.68 -14.73
N CYS A 230 -14.18 14.33 -14.64
CA CYS A 230 -13.14 15.03 -15.39
C CYS A 230 -13.19 14.66 -16.88
N THR A 231 -13.37 15.67 -17.72
CA THR A 231 -13.63 15.48 -19.16
C THR A 231 -12.35 15.28 -19.98
N ASP A 232 -11.21 15.82 -19.53
CA ASP A 232 -9.91 15.68 -20.20
C ASP A 232 -8.91 14.87 -19.36
N LYS A 233 -8.99 13.54 -19.44
CA LYS A 233 -8.06 12.65 -18.73
C LYS A 233 -6.58 12.83 -19.12
N SER A 234 -6.27 13.55 -20.19
CA SER A 234 -4.90 13.74 -20.69
C SER A 234 -4.16 14.93 -20.07
N ASN A 235 -4.89 15.86 -19.44
CA ASN A 235 -4.32 17.06 -18.83
C ASN A 235 -4.87 17.31 -17.40
N ASN A 236 -5.09 16.23 -16.66
CA ASN A 236 -5.57 16.27 -15.28
C ASN A 236 -4.44 16.18 -14.26
N LYS A 237 -4.79 16.46 -13.01
CA LYS A 237 -3.95 16.19 -11.85
C LYS A 237 -4.30 14.85 -11.23
N LEU A 238 -3.28 14.17 -10.70
CA LEU A 238 -3.41 12.90 -9.99
C LEU A 238 -3.03 13.09 -8.52
N VAL A 239 -3.68 12.34 -7.65
CA VAL A 239 -3.41 12.31 -6.21
C VAL A 239 -3.47 10.88 -5.69
N MET A 240 -2.70 10.59 -4.65
CA MET A 240 -3.00 9.49 -3.74
C MET A 240 -3.73 10.12 -2.55
N TYR A 241 -5.04 9.85 -2.37
CA TYR A 241 -5.90 10.67 -1.48
C TYR A 241 -5.45 10.73 -0.03
N MET A 242 -4.92 9.63 0.52
CA MET A 242 -4.38 9.65 1.89
C MET A 242 -3.17 10.59 2.02
N ASP A 243 -2.36 10.71 0.97
CA ASP A 243 -1.25 11.67 0.93
C ASP A 243 -1.77 13.09 0.75
N TYR A 244 -2.71 13.29 -0.17
CA TYR A 244 -3.27 14.61 -0.48
C TYR A 244 -3.93 15.28 0.74
N ILE A 245 -4.64 14.51 1.56
CA ILE A 245 -5.30 15.05 2.77
C ILE A 245 -4.30 15.45 3.85
N ASN A 246 -3.24 14.67 4.01
CA ASN A 246 -2.20 14.99 4.99
C ASN A 246 -1.21 16.06 4.48
N TRP A 247 -1.05 16.14 3.16
CA TRP A 247 -0.12 17.02 2.46
C TRP A 247 -0.74 17.49 1.14
N ASN A 248 -1.53 18.56 1.21
CA ASN A 248 -2.25 19.14 0.07
C ASN A 248 -1.39 19.54 -1.14
N HIS A 249 -0.07 19.63 -0.99
CA HIS A 249 0.87 19.88 -2.08
C HIS A 249 1.23 18.61 -2.88
N LYS A 250 0.90 17.42 -2.38
CA LYS A 250 1.14 16.13 -3.05
C LYS A 250 0.15 15.87 -4.17
N VAL A 251 0.27 16.69 -5.21
CA VAL A 251 -0.54 16.66 -6.42
C VAL A 251 0.40 16.51 -7.62
N TYR A 252 0.13 15.52 -8.45
CA TYR A 252 1.01 15.14 -9.55
C TYR A 252 0.39 15.47 -10.90
N GLU A 253 1.21 15.89 -11.86
CA GLU A 253 0.71 16.06 -13.23
C GLU A 253 0.49 14.68 -13.88
N SER A 254 -0.67 14.46 -14.49
CA SER A 254 -0.97 13.16 -15.16
C SER A 254 0.05 12.81 -16.26
N SER A 255 0.61 13.83 -16.91
CA SER A 255 1.67 13.69 -17.92
C SER A 255 2.96 13.06 -17.36
N TRP A 256 3.23 13.19 -16.06
CA TRP A 256 4.37 12.52 -15.41
C TRP A 256 4.24 10.99 -15.42
N PHE A 257 3.01 10.49 -15.58
CA PHE A 257 2.66 9.07 -15.66
C PHE A 257 2.16 8.68 -17.06
N ALA A 258 2.50 9.48 -18.09
CA ALA A 258 2.09 9.18 -19.47
C ALA A 258 2.81 7.93 -20.01
N GLU A 259 4.08 7.79 -19.67
CA GLU A 259 4.96 6.69 -20.07
C GLU A 259 5.76 6.18 -18.87
N ALA A 260 6.24 4.95 -19.00
CA ALA A 260 7.11 4.32 -18.01
C ALA A 260 8.48 4.01 -18.64
N GLU A 261 9.54 4.39 -17.94
CA GLU A 261 10.92 4.01 -18.26
C GLU A 261 11.34 2.85 -17.36
N ILE A 262 12.03 1.85 -17.91
CA ILE A 262 12.46 0.69 -17.12
C ILE A 262 13.82 0.99 -16.47
N PHE A 263 13.84 1.04 -15.14
CA PHE A 263 15.07 1.23 -14.36
C PHE A 263 15.52 -0.10 -13.73
N PRO A 264 16.83 -0.33 -13.58
CA PRO A 264 17.34 -1.49 -12.86
C PRO A 264 17.03 -1.38 -11.36
N PHE A 265 16.66 -2.51 -10.77
CA PHE A 265 16.35 -2.65 -9.35
C PHE A 265 16.72 -4.07 -8.89
N GLU A 266 17.92 -4.23 -8.30
CA GLU A 266 18.45 -5.53 -7.86
C GLU A 266 18.45 -6.61 -8.97
N GLY A 267 18.71 -6.21 -10.22
CA GLY A 267 18.67 -7.11 -11.39
C GLY A 267 17.27 -7.37 -11.97
N PHE A 268 16.23 -6.79 -11.36
CA PHE A 268 14.87 -6.72 -11.90
C PHE A 268 14.66 -5.36 -12.60
N GLY A 269 13.78 -5.30 -13.60
CA GLY A 269 13.41 -4.04 -14.25
C GLY A 269 12.10 -3.51 -13.69
N VAL A 270 12.11 -2.30 -13.13
CA VAL A 270 10.88 -1.66 -12.62
C VAL A 270 10.47 -0.46 -13.49
N PRO A 271 9.18 -0.31 -13.84
CA PRO A 271 8.65 0.87 -14.50
C PRO A 271 8.68 2.07 -13.57
N VAL A 272 9.35 3.12 -14.02
CA VAL A 272 9.50 4.42 -13.36
C VAL A 272 8.73 5.45 -14.20
N PRO A 273 7.92 6.34 -13.58
CA PRO A 273 7.18 7.35 -14.32
C PRO A 273 8.14 8.32 -15.02
N VAL A 274 7.86 8.72 -16.27
CA VAL A 274 8.72 9.66 -17.02
C VAL A 274 8.97 10.99 -16.27
N GLY A 275 8.02 11.42 -15.42
CA GLY A 275 8.17 12.59 -14.56
C GLY A 275 8.83 12.32 -13.19
N TYR A 276 9.56 11.22 -13.02
CA TYR A 276 10.08 10.78 -11.71
C TYR A 276 10.87 11.85 -10.95
N ASP A 277 11.65 12.69 -11.64
CA ASP A 277 12.45 13.75 -11.01
C ASP A 277 11.56 14.79 -10.32
N SER A 278 10.44 15.15 -10.96
CA SER A 278 9.46 16.08 -10.37
C SER A 278 8.70 15.45 -9.22
N ILE A 279 8.32 14.18 -9.36
CA ILE A 279 7.65 13.40 -8.30
C ILE A 279 8.54 13.28 -7.07
N LEU A 280 9.81 12.87 -7.23
CA LEU A 280 10.75 12.70 -6.13
C LEU A 280 11.08 14.04 -5.44
N LYS A 281 11.21 15.13 -6.19
CA LYS A 281 11.36 16.48 -5.62
C LYS A 281 10.15 16.91 -4.81
N LEU A 282 8.96 16.55 -5.26
CA LEU A 282 7.72 16.88 -4.56
C LEU A 282 7.56 16.07 -3.26
N ILE A 283 8.03 14.82 -3.22
CA ILE A 283 7.91 13.94 -2.04
C ILE A 283 9.06 14.14 -1.03
N TYR A 284 10.29 14.28 -1.52
CA TYR A 284 11.51 14.24 -0.68
C TYR A 284 12.35 15.53 -0.73
N GLU A 285 11.89 16.56 -1.45
CA GLU A 285 12.65 17.79 -1.70
C GLU A 285 13.98 17.48 -2.44
N ASP A 286 15.11 17.57 -1.76
CA ASP A 286 16.41 17.15 -2.30
C ASP A 286 16.61 15.64 -2.07
N TYR A 287 16.04 14.82 -2.95
CA TYR A 287 16.07 13.36 -2.84
C TYR A 287 17.47 12.73 -3.02
N HIS A 288 18.45 13.50 -3.51
CA HIS A 288 19.85 13.08 -3.53
C HIS A 288 20.48 13.11 -2.14
N LYS A 289 19.97 13.97 -1.24
CA LYS A 289 20.40 14.00 0.16
C LYS A 289 19.97 12.71 0.86
N ARG A 290 20.94 12.05 1.48
CA ARG A 290 20.71 10.82 2.24
C ARG A 290 20.12 11.16 3.60
N VAL A 291 18.84 10.90 3.76
CA VAL A 291 18.13 11.07 5.04
C VAL A 291 17.73 9.70 5.55
N ARG A 292 18.28 9.32 6.70
CA ARG A 292 17.88 8.12 7.45
C ARG A 292 16.66 8.47 8.29
N ASN A 293 15.53 8.70 7.65
CA ASN A 293 14.28 8.65 8.38
C ASN A 293 13.95 7.17 8.54
N SER A 294 13.74 6.72 9.78
CA SER A 294 13.09 5.43 9.99
C SER A 294 11.74 5.51 9.29
N ASN A 295 11.41 4.52 8.47
CA ASN A 295 10.14 4.40 7.79
C ASN A 295 8.94 4.78 8.68
N MET A 296 7.81 5.17 8.06
CA MET A 296 6.58 5.47 8.83
C MET A 296 6.06 4.24 9.61
N HIS A 297 6.56 3.06 9.24
CA HIS A 297 6.42 1.78 9.94
C HIS A 297 7.74 1.41 10.62
N GLY A 298 7.64 0.74 11.78
CA GLY A 298 8.83 0.33 12.53
C GLY A 298 9.73 -0.62 11.74
N TYR A 299 10.98 -0.23 11.55
CA TYR A 299 12.02 -1.02 10.90
C TYR A 299 12.78 -1.93 11.89
N PRO A 300 13.15 -3.17 11.51
CA PRO A 300 12.72 -3.85 10.31
C PRO A 300 11.34 -4.51 10.51
N MET A 301 10.57 -4.63 9.43
CA MET A 301 9.18 -5.12 9.45
C MET A 301 9.06 -6.52 10.05
N TYR A 302 10.07 -7.37 9.83
CA TYR A 302 10.11 -8.75 10.33
C TYR A 302 10.28 -8.86 11.84
N GLN A 303 10.70 -7.78 12.53
CA GLN A 303 10.87 -7.79 13.98
C GLN A 303 9.55 -8.13 14.70
N LYS A 304 8.44 -7.56 14.25
CA LYS A 304 7.10 -7.84 14.81
C LYS A 304 6.69 -9.30 14.59
N GLN A 305 6.98 -9.84 13.41
CA GLN A 305 6.67 -11.24 13.09
C GLN A 305 7.51 -12.21 13.93
N LEU A 306 8.79 -11.90 14.17
CA LEU A 306 9.65 -12.68 15.08
C LEU A 306 9.12 -12.69 16.51
N GLU A 307 8.64 -11.56 17.02
CA GLU A 307 8.05 -11.47 18.35
C GLU A 307 6.77 -12.31 18.47
N GLN A 308 5.90 -12.25 17.47
CA GLN A 308 4.69 -13.08 17.41
C GLN A 308 5.02 -14.57 17.41
N MET A 309 6.00 -15.00 16.60
CA MET A 309 6.47 -16.39 16.60
C MET A 309 6.97 -16.83 17.97
N ARG A 310 7.80 -16.00 18.63
CA ARG A 310 8.33 -16.30 19.97
C ARG A 310 7.21 -16.47 20.99
N GLU A 311 6.17 -15.66 20.91
CA GLU A 311 5.03 -15.76 21.81
C GLU A 311 4.19 -17.02 21.57
N ILE A 312 3.96 -17.40 20.31
CA ILE A 312 3.28 -18.67 19.97
C ILE A 312 4.08 -19.86 20.52
N ILE A 313 5.40 -19.89 20.32
CA ILE A 313 6.27 -20.96 20.83
C ILE A 313 6.16 -21.05 22.35
N ARG A 314 6.25 -19.93 23.07
CA ARG A 314 6.11 -19.89 24.54
C ARG A 314 4.77 -20.45 25.02
N LYS A 315 3.66 -20.16 24.31
CA LYS A 315 2.34 -20.70 24.65
C LYS A 315 2.29 -22.22 24.45
N LEU A 316 2.80 -22.70 23.32
CA LEU A 316 2.87 -24.14 23.02
C LEU A 316 3.75 -24.92 23.99
N GLU A 317 4.85 -24.33 24.46
CA GLU A 317 5.72 -24.94 25.48
C GLU A 317 5.02 -25.02 26.84
N LYS A 318 4.27 -23.98 27.23
CA LYS A 318 3.48 -23.97 28.48
C LYS A 318 2.32 -24.95 28.48
N GLU A 319 1.71 -25.22 27.33
CA GLU A 319 0.62 -26.22 27.20
C GLU A 319 1.13 -27.66 27.23
N LYS A 320 2.44 -27.87 27.01
CA LYS A 320 3.09 -29.19 27.02
C LYS A 320 3.76 -29.54 28.35
N GLY A 321 3.92 -28.59 29.26
CA GLY A 321 4.52 -28.76 30.59
C GLY A 321 3.48 -28.84 31.69
#